data_AF-A0A2J6TN03-F1
#
_entry.id   AF-A0A2J6TN03-F1
#
_cell.length_a   1.000
_cell.length_b   1.000
_cell.length_c   1.000
_cell.angle_alpha   90.00
_cell.angle_beta   90.00
_cell.angle_gamma   90.00
#
_symmetry.space_group_name_H-M   'P 1'
#
loop_
_entity.id
_entity.type
_entity.pdbx_description
1 polymer ?
#
loop_
_entity_poly.entity_id
_entity_poly.type
_entity_poly.pdbx_seq_one_letter_code
_entity_poly.pdbx_strand_id
1 'polypeptide(L)'
;SASKWFTWGWTLQELTGPSEVVFFANGWTRIGTKHGLSSIISRITGMPARFLLGDVLRQASVAQRCPGRQRDRQTTKVEDIAYCLLGIFDIRKPLIYGEREKAFRWLQEEIKSIGRPEYLCLDASHDSGR
;
A
#
# COMPACT_ATOMS: atom_id res chain seq x y z
N SER A 1 8.39 10.72 -16.90
CA SER A 1 7.12 10.94 -16.18
C SER A 1 6.85 9.82 -15.21
N ALA A 2 6.85 10.10 -13.91
CA ALA A 2 6.36 9.16 -12.89
C ALA A 2 4.86 9.43 -12.69
N SER A 3 4.01 8.43 -12.91
CA SER A 3 2.57 8.57 -12.67
C SER A 3 2.30 8.65 -11.16
N LYS A 4 1.51 9.66 -10.73
CA LYS A 4 1.06 9.78 -9.33
C LYS A 4 0.36 8.52 -8.82
N TRP A 5 -0.21 7.72 -9.73
CA TRP A 5 -0.85 6.46 -9.41
C TRP A 5 0.07 5.46 -8.71
N PHE A 6 1.38 5.51 -8.99
CA PHE A 6 2.34 4.57 -8.41
C PHE A 6 3.09 5.14 -7.21
N THR A 7 2.93 6.43 -6.92
CA THR A 7 3.61 7.10 -5.81
C THR A 7 2.65 7.52 -4.71
N TRP A 8 1.33 7.51 -4.91
CA TRP A 8 0.38 7.89 -3.85
C TRP A 8 0.09 6.71 -2.92
N GLY A 9 -0.01 6.98 -1.60
CA GLY A 9 -0.18 5.94 -0.58
C GLY A 9 -1.44 5.07 -0.78
N TRP A 10 -2.57 5.71 -1.06
CA TRP A 10 -3.89 5.09 -1.14
C TRP A 10 -4.08 4.15 -2.34
N THR A 11 -3.31 4.33 -3.42
CA THR A 11 -3.56 3.63 -4.68
C THR A 11 -3.32 2.13 -4.61
N LEU A 12 -2.54 1.65 -3.63
CA LEU A 12 -2.35 0.21 -3.47
C LEU A 12 -3.62 -0.48 -2.97
N GLN A 13 -4.38 0.17 -2.09
CA GLN A 13 -5.70 -0.33 -1.68
C GLN A 13 -6.69 -0.28 -2.84
N GLU A 14 -6.73 0.84 -3.56
CA GLU A 14 -7.59 1.03 -4.73
C GLU A 14 -7.29 0.02 -5.84
N LEU A 15 -6.06 -0.47 -5.92
CA LEU A 15 -5.63 -1.46 -6.90
C LEU A 15 -6.01 -2.89 -6.50
N THR A 16 -5.94 -3.20 -5.20
CA THR A 16 -6.16 -4.56 -4.67
C THR A 16 -7.64 -4.87 -4.39
N GLY A 17 -8.47 -3.85 -4.12
CA GLY A 17 -9.88 -4.03 -3.80
C GLY A 17 -10.78 -4.47 -4.98
N PRO A 18 -10.86 -3.72 -6.08
CA PRO A 18 -11.77 -4.02 -7.20
C PRO A 18 -11.27 -5.20 -8.05
N SER A 19 -12.16 -6.02 -8.63
CA SER A 19 -11.77 -7.07 -9.58
C SER A 19 -11.25 -6.50 -10.91
N GLU A 20 -11.82 -5.39 -11.35
CA GLU A 20 -11.49 -4.72 -12.61
C GLU A 20 -11.11 -3.26 -12.39
N VAL A 21 -10.02 -2.84 -13.03
CA VAL A 21 -9.58 -1.44 -13.08
C VAL A 21 -9.08 -1.17 -14.49
N VAL A 22 -9.45 -0.03 -15.07
CA VAL A 22 -8.98 0.45 -16.37
C VAL A 22 -8.16 1.71 -16.16
N PHE A 23 -6.94 1.73 -16.69
CA PHE A 23 -6.02 2.85 -16.58
C PHE A 23 -6.14 3.75 -17.79
N PHE A 24 -6.12 5.05 -17.53
CA PHE A 24 -6.14 6.10 -18.55
C PHE A 24 -4.95 7.04 -18.37
N ALA A 25 -4.42 7.52 -19.48
CA ALA A 25 -3.41 8.57 -19.51
C ALA A 25 -4.08 9.95 -19.42
N ASN A 26 -3.27 11.00 -19.31
CA ASN A 26 -3.77 12.36 -19.44
C ASN A 26 -4.49 12.53 -20.79
N GLY A 27 -5.65 13.18 -20.79
CA GLY A 27 -6.50 13.30 -21.99
C GLY A 27 -7.42 12.11 -22.27
N TRP A 28 -7.69 11.24 -21.27
CA TRP A 28 -8.64 10.13 -21.36
C TRP A 28 -8.28 9.02 -22.36
N THR A 29 -7.01 8.93 -22.75
CA THR A 29 -6.52 7.83 -23.59
C THR A 29 -6.38 6.55 -22.76
N ARG A 30 -7.07 5.47 -23.14
CA ARG A 30 -6.99 4.18 -22.45
C ARG A 30 -5.58 3.58 -22.58
N ILE A 31 -4.98 3.24 -21.44
CA ILE A 31 -3.66 2.58 -21.36
C ILE A 31 -3.83 1.05 -21.35
N GLY A 32 -4.78 0.54 -20.57
CA GLY A 32 -4.96 -0.91 -20.40
C GLY A 32 -5.78 -1.27 -19.16
N THR A 33 -5.94 -2.56 -18.91
CA THR A 33 -6.62 -3.07 -17.72
C THR A 33 -5.62 -3.51 -16.66
N LYS A 34 -6.04 -3.55 -15.39
CA LYS A 34 -5.24 -4.14 -14.30
C LYS A 34 -4.80 -5.56 -14.60
N HIS A 35 -5.70 -6.37 -15.18
CA HIS A 35 -5.37 -7.71 -15.63
C HIS A 35 -4.21 -7.70 -16.64
N GLY A 36 -4.34 -6.92 -17.72
CA GLY A 36 -3.30 -6.84 -18.76
C GLY A 36 -1.99 -6.18 -18.31
N LEU A 37 -2.04 -5.33 -17.29
CA LEU A 37 -0.87 -4.62 -16.76
C LEU A 37 -0.34 -5.23 -15.46
N SER A 38 -0.88 -6.36 -15.00
CA SER A 38 -0.60 -6.93 -13.68
C SER A 38 0.89 -7.18 -13.42
N SER A 39 1.63 -7.70 -14.40
CA SER A 39 3.09 -7.90 -14.28
C SER A 39 3.86 -6.57 -14.12
N ILE A 40 3.45 -5.53 -14.84
CA ILE A 40 4.07 -4.20 -14.76
C ILE A 40 3.76 -3.58 -13.39
N ILE A 41 2.49 -3.64 -13.00
CA ILE A 41 2.03 -3.10 -11.72
C ILE A 41 2.71 -3.84 -10.57
N SER A 42 2.80 -5.17 -10.63
CA SER A 42 3.50 -5.99 -9.64
C SER A 42 4.96 -5.59 -9.47
N ARG A 43 5.66 -5.34 -10.57
CA ARG A 43 7.06 -4.86 -10.53
C ARG A 43 7.18 -3.47 -9.90
N ILE A 44 6.24 -2.57 -10.18
CA ILE A 44 6.24 -1.19 -9.67
C ILE A 44 5.84 -1.15 -8.19
N THR A 45 4.87 -1.94 -7.75
CA THR A 45 4.36 -1.90 -6.37
C THR A 45 5.07 -2.88 -5.45
N GLY A 46 5.69 -3.94 -5.99
CA GLY A 46 6.21 -5.07 -5.24
C GLY A 46 5.14 -6.08 -4.81
N MET A 47 3.85 -5.81 -5.07
CA MET A 47 2.76 -6.72 -4.74
C MET A 47 2.69 -7.83 -5.79
N PRO A 48 2.76 -9.12 -5.41
CA PRO A 48 2.63 -10.22 -6.36
C PRO A 48 1.36 -10.13 -7.21
N ALA A 49 1.49 -10.34 -8.52
CA ALA A 49 0.37 -10.18 -9.47
C ALA A 49 -0.89 -10.94 -9.06
N ARG A 50 -0.77 -12.15 -8.50
CA ARG A 50 -1.91 -12.95 -8.05
C ARG A 50 -2.84 -12.21 -7.07
N PHE A 51 -2.28 -11.40 -6.16
CA PHE A 51 -3.06 -10.58 -5.23
C PHE A 51 -3.68 -9.35 -5.89
N LEU A 52 -3.07 -8.85 -6.96
CA LEU A 52 -3.67 -7.81 -7.78
C LEU A 52 -4.86 -8.34 -8.58
N LEU A 53 -4.93 -9.66 -8.82
CA LEU A 53 -5.97 -10.32 -9.61
C LEU A 53 -7.08 -10.96 -8.77
N GLY A 54 -7.06 -10.76 -7.45
CA GLY A 54 -8.16 -11.17 -6.56
C GLY A 54 -7.87 -12.34 -5.63
N ASP A 55 -6.63 -12.86 -5.59
CA ASP A 55 -6.25 -13.80 -4.53
C ASP A 55 -6.44 -13.18 -3.14
N VAL A 56 -6.75 -14.03 -2.17
CA VAL A 56 -6.97 -13.62 -0.78
C VAL A 56 -5.68 -13.04 -0.20
N LEU A 57 -5.65 -11.71 0.01
CA LEU A 57 -4.50 -11.00 0.59
C LEU A 57 -4.07 -11.59 1.95
N ARG A 58 -4.99 -12.17 2.72
CA ARG A 58 -4.69 -12.83 3.99
C ARG A 58 -3.71 -14.02 3.86
N GLN A 59 -3.54 -14.57 2.66
CA GLN A 59 -2.55 -15.62 2.37
C GLN A 59 -1.17 -15.07 2.01
N ALA A 60 -1.06 -13.76 1.76
CA ALA A 60 0.23 -13.09 1.56
C ALA A 60 1.00 -13.04 2.88
N SER A 61 2.33 -13.23 2.82
CA SER A 61 3.21 -12.93 3.95
C SER A 61 3.25 -11.43 4.23
N VAL A 62 3.67 -11.05 5.44
CA VAL A 62 3.83 -9.62 5.81
C VAL A 62 4.73 -8.89 4.81
N ALA A 63 5.83 -9.51 4.38
CA ALA A 63 6.74 -8.96 3.37
C ALA A 63 6.10 -8.78 1.99
N GLN A 64 5.16 -9.66 1.60
CA GLN A 64 4.42 -9.52 0.34
C GLN A 64 3.34 -8.43 0.41
N ARG A 65 2.75 -8.22 1.59
CA ARG A 65 1.76 -7.15 1.84
C ARG A 65 2.40 -5.78 1.96
N CYS A 66 3.58 -5.72 2.56
CA CYS A 66 4.36 -4.50 2.72
C CYS A 66 5.72 -4.67 2.03
N PRO A 67 5.76 -4.66 0.69
CA PRO A 67 7.01 -4.65 -0.04
C PRO A 67 7.78 -3.36 0.26
N GLY A 68 9.12 -3.39 0.19
CA GLY A 68 10.00 -2.24 0.47
C GLY A 68 9.60 -0.94 -0.23
N ARG A 69 8.95 -1.03 -1.39
CA ARG A 69 8.44 0.10 -2.18
C ARG A 69 7.28 0.85 -1.55
N GLN A 70 6.65 0.32 -0.51
CA GLN A 70 5.63 1.04 0.26
C GLN A 70 6.22 2.29 0.92
N ARG A 71 7.52 2.26 1.26
CA ARG A 71 8.25 3.42 1.80
C ARG A 71 8.39 4.57 0.81
N ASP A 72 8.34 4.29 -0.48
CA ASP A 72 8.49 5.29 -1.54
C ASP A 72 7.17 6.05 -1.83
N ARG A 73 6.08 5.67 -1.14
CA ARG A 73 4.77 6.27 -1.35
C ARG A 73 4.60 7.55 -0.53
N GLN A 74 3.99 8.53 -1.16
CA GLN A 74 3.68 9.84 -0.62
C GLN A 74 2.25 9.88 -0.08
N THR A 75 2.09 10.46 1.09
CA THR A 75 0.80 10.74 1.71
C THR A 75 0.67 12.22 2.05
N THR A 76 -0.56 12.72 2.11
CA THR A 76 -0.82 14.14 2.42
C THR A 76 -0.83 14.38 3.92
N LYS A 77 -1.38 13.45 4.70
CA LYS A 77 -1.31 13.46 6.16
C LYS A 77 -0.28 12.44 6.64
N VAL A 78 0.30 12.69 7.80
CA VAL A 78 1.29 11.79 8.41
C VAL A 78 0.62 10.47 8.77
N GLU A 79 -0.59 10.52 9.33
CA GLU A 79 -1.38 9.35 9.70
C GLU A 79 -1.83 8.48 8.50
N ASP A 80 -1.90 9.05 7.29
CA ASP A 80 -2.30 8.33 6.08
C ASP A 80 -1.29 7.22 5.71
N ILE A 81 -0.04 7.30 6.18
CA ILE A 81 0.95 6.23 5.99
C ILE A 81 0.48 4.92 6.67
N ALA A 82 -0.26 5.04 7.77
CA ALA A 82 -0.87 3.92 8.45
C ALA A 82 -2.20 3.54 7.80
N TYR A 83 -3.03 4.53 7.48
CA TYR A 83 -4.36 4.30 6.95
C TYR A 83 -4.38 3.62 5.57
N CYS A 84 -3.42 3.96 4.71
CA CYS A 84 -3.25 3.30 3.42
C CYS A 84 -2.80 1.83 3.51
N LEU A 85 -2.50 1.31 4.71
CA LEU A 85 -2.15 -0.10 4.93
C LEU A 85 -3.27 -0.94 5.54
N LEU A 86 -4.32 -0.32 6.09
CA LEU A 86 -5.37 -1.06 6.81
C LEU A 86 -6.08 -2.11 5.96
N GLY A 87 -6.49 -1.73 4.75
CA GLY A 87 -7.16 -2.66 3.83
C GLY A 87 -6.26 -3.81 3.38
N ILE A 88 -4.93 -3.60 3.35
CA ILE A 88 -3.98 -4.63 2.94
C ILE A 88 -3.78 -5.66 4.06
N PHE A 89 -3.76 -5.19 5.31
CA PHE A 89 -3.59 -6.04 6.49
C PHE A 89 -4.92 -6.57 7.06
N ASP A 90 -6.06 -6.21 6.46
CA ASP A 90 -7.41 -6.53 6.95
C ASP A 90 -7.64 -6.03 8.39
N ILE A 91 -7.09 -4.86 8.71
CA ILE A 91 -7.23 -4.21 10.02
C ILE A 91 -8.43 -3.27 9.99
N ARG A 92 -9.34 -3.47 10.94
CA ARG A 92 -10.56 -2.65 11.07
C ARG A 92 -10.40 -1.67 12.23
N LYS A 93 -9.89 -0.47 11.94
CA LYS A 93 -9.80 0.63 12.90
C LYS A 93 -10.36 1.93 12.28
N PRO A 94 -11.07 2.78 13.05
CA PRO A 94 -11.52 4.07 12.55
C PRO A 94 -10.36 4.99 12.15
N LEU A 95 -10.58 5.78 11.10
CA LEU A 95 -9.71 6.86 10.65
C LEU A 95 -9.90 8.06 11.59
N ILE A 96 -9.01 8.22 12.57
CA ILE A 96 -9.03 9.34 13.52
C ILE A 96 -7.95 10.34 13.10
N TYR A 97 -8.35 11.38 12.37
CA TYR A 97 -7.41 12.43 11.99
C TYR A 97 -6.96 13.24 13.21
N GLY A 98 -5.66 13.59 13.24
CA GLY A 98 -5.01 14.22 14.40
C GLY A 98 -4.23 13.25 15.28
N GLU A 99 -4.26 11.95 14.99
CA GLU A 99 -3.38 10.95 15.64
C GLU A 99 -1.90 11.13 15.26
N ARG A 100 -1.61 11.66 14.05
CA ARG A 100 -0.26 11.81 13.49
C ARG A 100 0.53 10.49 13.59
N GLU A 101 1.72 10.50 14.19
CA GLU A 101 2.60 9.33 14.34
C GLU A 101 2.01 8.26 15.26
N LYS A 102 1.02 8.59 16.10
CA LYS A 102 0.29 7.58 16.89
C LYS A 102 -0.41 6.58 15.97
N ALA A 103 -0.90 7.03 14.81
CA ALA A 103 -1.58 6.18 13.84
C ALA A 103 -0.68 5.01 13.41
N PHE A 104 0.59 5.33 13.20
CA PHE A 104 1.59 4.36 12.78
C PHE A 104 2.01 3.41 13.89
N ARG A 105 2.15 3.90 15.13
CA ARG A 105 2.55 3.06 16.27
C ARG A 105 1.56 1.93 16.54
N TRP A 106 0.26 2.24 16.62
CA TRP A 106 -0.72 1.17 16.84
C TRP A 106 -0.82 0.24 15.64
N LEU A 107 -0.62 0.73 14.40
CA LEU A 107 -0.58 -0.15 13.22
C LEU A 107 0.55 -1.19 13.35
N GLN A 108 1.73 -0.76 13.78
CA GLN A 108 2.85 -1.67 14.01
C GLN A 108 2.52 -2.73 15.08
N GLU A 109 1.79 -2.36 16.13
CA GLU A 109 1.34 -3.29 17.18
C GLU A 109 0.34 -4.32 16.64
N GLU A 110 -0.63 -3.88 15.83
CA GLU A 110 -1.59 -4.78 15.15
C GLU A 110 -0.88 -5.75 14.20
N ILE A 111 0.06 -5.26 13.37
CA ILE A 111 0.81 -6.12 12.44
C ILE A 111 1.63 -7.17 13.20
N LYS A 112 2.28 -6.79 14.32
CA LYS A 112 3.02 -7.72 15.19
C LYS A 112 2.12 -8.78 15.82
N SER A 113 0.87 -8.44 16.12
CA SER A 113 -0.12 -9.40 16.62
C SER A 113 -0.54 -10.42 15.55
N ILE A 114 -0.58 -10.00 14.28
CA ILE A 114 -1.02 -10.84 13.15
C ILE A 114 0.07 -11.82 12.66
N GLY A 115 1.36 -11.54 12.85
CA GLY A 115 2.44 -12.42 12.39
C GLY A 115 3.81 -12.10 12.99
N ARG A 116 4.70 -13.10 13.06
CA ARG A 116 6.06 -13.04 13.64
C ARG A 116 6.87 -11.80 13.20
N PRO A 117 7.81 -11.31 14.03
CA PRO A 117 8.44 -9.97 13.95
C PRO A 117 9.48 -9.82 12.84
N GLU A 118 9.27 -10.47 11.70
CA GLU A 118 10.24 -10.55 10.63
C GLU A 118 10.06 -9.33 9.73
N TYR A 119 10.86 -8.30 10.06
CA TYR A 119 11.06 -7.05 9.34
C TYR A 119 9.84 -6.12 9.33
N LEU A 120 9.81 -5.19 10.30
CA LEU A 120 9.10 -3.94 10.09
C LEU A 120 9.70 -3.25 8.86
N CYS A 121 9.05 -3.44 7.71
CA CYS A 121 9.24 -2.63 6.50
C CYS A 121 8.89 -1.13 6.73
N LEU A 122 8.68 -0.75 7.97
CA LEU A 122 8.09 0.49 8.45
C LEU A 122 8.97 1.16 9.51
N ASP A 123 10.22 0.71 9.72
CA ASP A 123 11.20 1.47 10.50
C ASP A 123 11.48 2.79 9.79
N ALA A 124 10.63 3.77 10.05
CA ALA A 124 10.89 5.16 9.77
C ALA A 124 11.99 5.58 10.74
N SER A 125 13.23 5.53 10.26
CA SER A 125 14.25 6.41 10.79
C SER A 125 13.66 7.81 10.74
N HIS A 126 13.29 8.31 11.92
CA HIS A 126 13.63 9.66 12.31
C HIS A 126 15.13 9.84 12.02
N ASP A 127 15.51 10.19 10.79
CA ASP A 127 16.79 10.84 10.56
C ASP A 127 16.80 11.64 9.25
N SER A 128 16.42 12.89 9.37
CA SER A 128 17.15 14.07 8.91
C SER A 128 16.33 15.27 9.42
N GLY A 129 16.77 16.10 10.36
CA GLY A 129 18.14 16.55 10.56
C GLY A 129 18.49 17.71 9.63
N ARG A 130 17.57 18.68 9.45
CA ARG A 130 17.81 20.13 9.34
C ARG A 130 16.50 20.90 9.24
#